data_AF-A0AAD7CGX9-F1
#
_entry.id   AF-A0AAD7CGX9-F1
#
_cell.length_a   1.000
_cell.length_b   1.000
_cell.length_c   1.000
_cell.angle_alpha   90.00
_cell.angle_beta   90.00
_cell.angle_gamma   90.00
#
_symmetry.space_group_name_H-M   'P 1'
#
loop_
_entity.id
_entity.type
_entity.pdbx_description
1 polymer ?
#
loop_
_entity_poly.entity_id
_entity_poly.type
_entity_poly.pdbx_seq_one_letter_code
_entity_poly.pdbx_strand_id
1 'polypeptide(L)'
;SHFLHAILQDKQNRRETLSLPHHGYQNHWFDRELAERNYQMAGTGQDMWAHACNHCMKIYQGEDENWSVTSQRGRFCHSHRALDLVCCIMGCDEAAHPGFRTCGIDSHRAFQK
;
A
#
# COMPACT_ATOMS: atom_id res chain seq x y z
N SER A 1 -21.15 -14.79 18.06
CA SER A 1 -19.74 -14.80 18.49
C SER A 1 -18.87 -14.94 17.25
N HIS A 2 -18.17 -13.89 16.82
CA HIS A 2 -17.48 -13.86 15.52
C HIS A 2 -15.96 -14.13 15.62
N PHE A 3 -15.35 -13.86 16.77
CA PHE A 3 -13.91 -13.95 16.97
C PHE A 3 -13.36 -15.38 16.86
N LEU A 4 -14.01 -16.35 17.50
CA LEU A 4 -13.58 -17.76 17.44
C LEU A 4 -13.57 -18.30 16.00
N HIS A 5 -14.60 -17.99 15.20
CA HIS A 5 -14.65 -18.38 13.79
C HIS A 5 -13.50 -17.76 12.97
N ALA A 6 -13.21 -16.47 13.20
CA ALA A 6 -12.12 -15.77 12.51
C ALA A 6 -10.73 -16.32 12.85
N ILE A 7 -10.51 -16.80 14.09
CA ILE A 7 -9.27 -17.47 14.51
C ILE A 7 -9.17 -18.87 13.88
N LEU A 8 -10.24 -19.67 13.93
CA LEU A 8 -10.25 -21.02 13.36
C LEU A 8 -9.99 -21.01 11.85
N GLN A 9 -10.61 -20.08 11.12
CA GLN A 9 -10.40 -19.94 9.67
C GLN A 9 -8.98 -19.48 9.31
N ASP A 10 -8.41 -18.56 10.08
CA ASP A 10 -7.03 -18.09 9.93
C ASP A 10 -6.02 -19.23 10.19
N LYS A 11 -6.16 -19.95 11.31
CA LYS A 11 -5.33 -21.12 11.63
C LYS A 11 -5.50 -22.24 10.58
N GLN A 12 -6.72 -22.48 10.08
CA GLN A 12 -6.97 -23.43 8.99
C GLN A 12 -6.27 -23.03 7.68
N ASN A 13 -6.31 -21.76 7.29
CA ASN A 13 -5.60 -21.25 6.11
C ASN A 13 -4.08 -21.43 6.24
N ARG A 14 -3.53 -21.18 7.44
CA ARG A 14 -2.11 -21.37 7.77
C ARG A 14 -1.72 -22.84 8.02
N ARG A 15 -2.69 -23.76 8.06
CA ARG A 15 -2.54 -25.17 8.47
C ARG A 15 -1.93 -25.34 9.87
N GLU A 16 -2.23 -24.41 10.76
CA GLU A 16 -1.85 -24.39 12.16
C GLU A 16 -2.99 -24.93 13.06
N THR A 17 -2.64 -25.43 14.24
CA THR A 17 -3.61 -25.84 15.27
C THR A 17 -3.80 -24.73 16.29
N LEU A 18 -5.05 -24.40 16.62
CA LEU A 18 -5.38 -23.46 17.69
C LEU A 18 -5.09 -24.07 19.07
N SER A 19 -4.21 -23.45 19.85
CA SER A 19 -3.87 -23.88 21.22
C SER A 19 -4.27 -22.80 22.23
N LEU A 20 -5.22 -23.12 23.12
CA LEU A 20 -5.73 -22.19 24.13
C LEU A 20 -5.26 -22.60 25.54
N PRO A 21 -4.99 -21.65 26.45
CA PRO A 21 -4.68 -21.97 27.84
C PRO A 21 -5.86 -22.66 28.54
N HIS A 22 -5.60 -23.75 29.27
CA HIS A 22 -6.63 -24.48 30.02
C HIS A 22 -7.04 -23.81 31.36
N HIS A 23 -6.39 -22.70 31.74
CA HIS A 23 -6.63 -21.99 33.01
C HIS A 23 -6.65 -20.47 32.79
N GLY A 24 -7.51 -19.76 33.53
CA GLY A 24 -7.67 -18.31 33.48
C GLY A 24 -9.13 -17.89 33.27
N TYR A 25 -9.42 -16.59 33.33
CA TYR A 25 -10.75 -16.06 33.06
C TYR A 25 -11.11 -16.19 31.57
N GLN A 26 -12.32 -16.69 31.29
CA GLN A 26 -12.78 -17.12 29.96
C GLN A 26 -12.77 -15.99 28.90
N ASN A 27 -12.86 -14.73 29.33
CA ASN A 27 -12.84 -13.56 28.47
C ASN A 27 -11.45 -13.25 27.87
N HIS A 28 -10.35 -13.71 28.49
CA HIS A 28 -8.98 -13.39 28.06
C HIS A 28 -8.30 -14.52 27.27
N TRP A 29 -8.91 -15.70 27.16
CA TRP A 29 -8.32 -16.87 26.48
C TRP A 29 -7.97 -16.63 25.01
N PHE A 30 -8.71 -15.73 24.34
CA PHE A 30 -8.49 -15.41 22.92
C PHE A 30 -7.59 -14.21 22.69
N ASP A 31 -7.23 -13.43 23.73
CA ASP A 31 -6.49 -12.17 23.56
C ASP A 31 -5.13 -12.38 22.89
N ARG A 32 -4.42 -13.46 23.24
CA ARG A 32 -3.13 -13.83 22.62
C ARG A 32 -3.28 -14.15 21.13
N GLU A 33 -4.26 -14.98 20.79
CA GLU A 33 -4.48 -15.44 19.42
C GLU A 33 -5.05 -14.33 18.53
N LEU A 34 -5.89 -13.44 19.10
CA LEU A 34 -6.38 -12.24 18.45
C LEU A 34 -5.28 -11.20 18.28
N ALA A 35 -4.38 -11.03 19.26
CA ALA A 35 -3.23 -10.15 19.13
C ALA A 35 -2.23 -10.67 18.07
N GLU A 36 -1.94 -11.98 18.05
CA GLU A 36 -1.14 -12.60 16.99
C GLU A 36 -1.80 -12.38 15.63
N ARG A 37 -3.09 -12.71 15.48
CA ARG A 37 -3.81 -12.51 14.22
C ARG A 37 -3.83 -11.04 13.80
N ASN A 38 -4.04 -10.10 14.71
CA ASN A 38 -4.02 -8.67 14.40
C ASN A 38 -2.61 -8.19 13.97
N TYR A 39 -1.55 -8.70 14.60
CA TYR A 39 -0.17 -8.45 14.21
C TYR A 39 0.13 -8.96 12.79
N GLN A 40 -0.34 -10.17 12.45
CA GLN A 40 -0.17 -10.74 11.10
C GLN A 40 -1.04 -10.05 10.04
N MET A 41 -2.28 -9.67 10.39
CA MET A 41 -3.22 -8.96 9.50
C MET A 41 -2.83 -7.48 9.26
N ALA A 42 -2.07 -6.88 10.17
CA ALA A 42 -1.39 -5.58 9.99
C ALA A 42 -0.05 -5.70 9.24
N GLY A 43 0.37 -6.93 8.91
CA GLY A 43 1.46 -7.27 8.01
C GLY A 43 0.95 -8.01 6.78
N THR A 44 1.67 -9.05 6.35
CA THR A 44 1.43 -9.78 5.09
C THR A 44 0.15 -10.63 5.03
N GLY A 45 -0.77 -10.49 5.99
CA GLY A 45 -1.98 -11.33 6.12
C GLY A 45 -3.11 -11.07 5.11
N GLN A 46 -2.93 -10.21 4.12
CA GLN A 46 -3.88 -10.04 3.01
C GLN A 46 -3.15 -10.07 1.66
N ASP A 47 -3.76 -10.69 0.65
CA ASP A 47 -3.31 -10.52 -0.72
C ASP A 47 -3.38 -9.03 -1.09
N MET A 48 -2.28 -8.49 -1.63
CA MET A 48 -2.14 -7.07 -1.99
C MET A 48 -2.30 -6.08 -0.82
N TRP A 49 -2.08 -6.49 0.45
CA TRP A 49 -2.29 -5.63 1.64
C TRP A 49 -1.60 -4.25 1.62
N ALA A 50 -0.46 -4.13 0.92
CA ALA A 50 0.32 -2.91 0.78
C ALA A 50 0.08 -2.16 -0.55
N HIS A 51 -0.89 -2.58 -1.37
CA HIS A 51 -1.07 -2.07 -2.73
C HIS A 51 -2.04 -0.89 -2.82
N ALA A 52 -1.57 0.31 -2.47
CA ALA A 52 -2.25 1.55 -2.81
C ALA A 52 -1.85 2.02 -4.23
N CYS A 53 -2.72 1.78 -5.22
CA CYS A 53 -2.47 2.06 -6.63
C CYS A 53 -3.64 2.77 -7.32
N ASN A 54 -3.48 4.07 -7.58
CA ASN A 54 -4.22 4.81 -8.61
C ASN A 54 -3.42 4.71 -9.95
N HIS A 55 -3.01 5.84 -10.55
CA HIS A 55 -1.75 5.94 -11.31
C HIS A 55 -0.72 6.89 -10.64
N CYS A 56 -0.24 6.72 -9.39
CA CYS A 56 -0.70 5.84 -8.31
C CYS A 56 -1.14 6.53 -6.99
N MET A 57 -0.97 7.85 -6.83
CA MET A 57 -1.79 8.70 -5.94
C MET A 57 -1.62 10.16 -6.39
N LYS A 58 -2.71 10.94 -6.46
CA LYS A 58 -2.64 12.37 -6.82
C LYS A 58 -2.72 13.23 -5.55
N ILE A 59 -1.79 14.17 -5.45
CA ILE A 59 -1.75 15.24 -4.45
C ILE A 59 -2.62 16.39 -4.97
N TYR A 60 -3.43 16.98 -4.11
CA TYR A 60 -4.20 18.19 -4.41
C TYR A 60 -3.89 19.27 -3.38
N GLN A 61 -3.99 20.52 -3.81
CA GLN A 61 -3.92 21.68 -2.93
C GLN A 61 -5.32 21.92 -2.34
N GLY A 62 -5.45 21.81 -1.01
CA GLY A 62 -6.58 22.42 -0.31
C GLY A 62 -6.34 23.93 -0.19
N GLU A 63 -7.43 24.71 -0.17
CA GLU A 63 -7.35 26.17 0.04
C GLU A 63 -6.86 26.53 1.46
N ASP A 64 -6.86 25.55 2.38
CA ASP A 64 -6.58 25.67 3.81
C ASP A 64 -5.18 25.12 4.24
N GLU A 65 -4.16 25.24 3.37
CA GLU A 65 -2.73 24.96 3.65
C GLU A 65 -2.30 23.55 4.11
N ASN A 66 -3.18 22.54 4.15
CA ASN A 66 -2.76 21.15 4.45
C ASN A 66 -2.43 20.33 3.18
N TRP A 67 -1.18 19.87 3.06
CA TRP A 67 -0.66 19.11 1.93
C TRP A 67 -0.11 17.75 2.35
N SER A 68 -0.49 16.65 1.69
CA SER A 68 0.09 15.33 2.00
C SER A 68 0.08 14.32 0.84
N VAL A 69 1.26 13.98 0.29
CA VAL A 69 1.63 12.72 -0.40
C VAL A 69 3.17 12.59 -0.45
N THR A 70 3.70 11.37 -0.33
CA THR A 70 5.13 10.98 -0.32
C THR A 70 5.29 9.65 -1.08
N SER A 71 6.27 9.37 -1.96
CA SER A 71 7.45 10.10 -2.45
C SER A 71 7.67 9.89 -3.99
N GLN A 72 8.86 10.17 -4.54
CA GLN A 72 9.10 10.35 -5.99
C GLN A 72 9.88 9.23 -6.73
N ARG A 73 10.06 8.03 -6.17
CA ARG A 73 10.66 6.88 -6.89
C ARG A 73 9.78 5.65 -6.72
N GLY A 74 9.26 5.12 -7.84
CA GLY A 74 8.15 4.16 -7.82
C GLY A 74 6.77 4.83 -7.81
N ARG A 75 6.57 5.89 -8.63
CA ARG A 75 5.27 6.56 -8.80
C ARG A 75 4.15 5.61 -9.21
N PHE A 76 4.52 4.51 -9.85
CA PHE A 76 3.62 3.52 -10.43
C PHE A 76 3.91 2.14 -9.82
N CYS A 77 2.85 1.36 -9.57
CA CYS A 77 2.99 -0.02 -9.13
C CYS A 77 3.65 -0.90 -10.22
N HIS A 78 3.98 -2.15 -9.88
CA HIS A 78 4.57 -3.11 -10.84
C HIS A 78 3.78 -3.19 -12.16
N SER A 79 2.45 -3.21 -12.08
CA SER A 79 1.51 -3.26 -13.21
C SER A 79 1.53 -2.00 -14.10
N HIS A 80 2.04 -0.87 -13.59
CA HIS A 80 2.01 0.44 -14.25
C HIS A 80 3.39 1.04 -14.51
N ARG A 81 4.47 0.27 -14.27
CA ARG A 81 5.88 0.68 -14.38
C ARG A 81 6.24 1.37 -15.71
N ALA A 82 5.58 1.04 -16.81
CA ALA A 82 5.85 1.59 -18.14
C ALA A 82 5.66 3.12 -18.21
N LEU A 83 4.76 3.71 -17.42
CA LEU A 83 4.53 5.17 -17.45
C LEU A 83 5.65 6.00 -16.83
N ASP A 84 6.64 5.38 -16.17
CA ASP A 84 7.84 6.09 -15.68
C ASP A 84 8.75 6.56 -16.84
N LEU A 85 8.54 6.02 -18.05
CA LEU A 85 9.29 6.35 -19.27
C LEU A 85 8.60 7.43 -20.14
N VAL A 86 7.44 7.94 -19.71
CA VAL A 86 6.64 8.94 -20.44
C VAL A 86 6.78 10.32 -19.79
N CYS A 87 6.75 11.38 -20.59
CA CYS A 87 6.86 12.76 -20.12
C CYS A 87 5.76 13.10 -19.09
N CYS A 88 6.16 13.60 -17.93
CA CYS A 88 5.23 13.88 -16.82
C CYS A 88 4.39 15.16 -16.99
N ILE A 89 4.34 15.74 -18.20
CA ILE A 89 3.54 16.92 -18.53
C ILE A 89 2.19 16.45 -19.08
N MET A 90 1.11 17.01 -18.55
CA MET A 90 -0.25 16.67 -18.96
C MET A 90 -0.44 16.94 -20.46
N GLY A 91 -0.85 15.92 -21.22
CA GLY A 91 -1.04 16.01 -22.68
C GLY A 91 0.23 15.82 -23.52
N CYS A 92 1.32 15.30 -22.94
CA CYS A 92 2.55 14.98 -23.65
C CYS A 92 2.88 13.48 -23.52
N ASP A 93 2.72 12.72 -24.59
CA ASP A 93 2.97 11.27 -24.63
C ASP A 93 4.41 10.90 -25.06
N GLU A 94 5.28 11.91 -25.24
CA GLU A 94 6.68 11.73 -25.62
C GLU A 94 7.50 11.02 -24.54
N ALA A 95 8.55 10.31 -24.96
CA ALA A 95 9.46 9.63 -24.05
C ALA A 95 10.18 10.63 -23.12
N ALA A 96 10.27 10.31 -21.83
CA ALA A 96 11.10 11.04 -20.90
C ALA A 96 12.59 10.86 -21.25
N HIS A 97 13.35 11.95 -21.25
CA HIS A 97 14.78 11.89 -21.53
C HIS A 97 15.51 11.13 -20.41
N PRO A 98 16.52 10.29 -20.70
CA PRO A 98 17.31 9.61 -19.68
C PRO A 98 17.79 10.57 -18.58
N GLY A 99 17.47 10.25 -17.32
CA GLY A 99 17.77 11.07 -16.13
C GLY A 99 16.73 12.14 -15.78
N PHE A 100 15.71 12.37 -16.61
CA PHE A 100 14.66 13.39 -16.41
C PHE A 100 13.27 12.73 -16.38
N ARG A 101 12.26 13.46 -15.89
CA ARG A 101 10.84 13.04 -15.98
C ARG A 101 10.09 13.69 -17.16
N THR A 102 10.80 14.40 -18.04
CA THR A 102 10.25 15.15 -19.17
C THR A 102 11.02 14.81 -20.43
N CYS A 103 10.38 14.99 -21.58
CA CYS A 103 11.02 14.85 -22.88
C CYS A 103 12.03 15.97 -23.16
N GLY A 104 12.57 16.00 -24.38
CA GLY A 104 13.59 16.97 -24.79
C GLY A 104 13.17 18.44 -24.79
N ILE A 105 11.86 18.73 -24.80
CA ILE A 105 11.28 20.07 -25.02
C ILE A 105 11.64 21.02 -23.87
N ASP A 106 12.21 22.19 -24.20
CA ASP A 106 12.70 23.18 -23.21
C ASP A 106 11.61 23.69 -22.27
N SER A 107 10.40 23.94 -22.78
CA SER A 107 9.26 24.35 -21.94
C SER A 107 8.84 23.26 -20.95
N HIS A 108 9.02 21.97 -21.29
CA HIS A 108 8.75 20.86 -20.40
C HIS A 108 9.87 20.67 -19.37
N ARG A 109 11.14 20.83 -19.79
CA ARG A 109 12.29 20.83 -18.88
C ARG A 109 12.27 21.98 -17.87
N ALA A 110 11.69 23.13 -18.22
CA ALA A 110 11.56 24.28 -17.33
C ALA A 110 10.80 23.99 -16.02
N PHE A 111 9.90 22.98 -16.00
CA PHE A 111 9.16 22.52 -14.82
C PHE A 111 9.96 21.59 -13.88
N GLN A 112 11.25 21.32 -14.15
CA GLN A 112 12.13 20.49 -13.31
C GLN A 112 13.27 21.27 -12.64
N LYS A 113 13.09 22.58 -12.48
CA LYS A 113 13.99 23.45 -11.71
C LYS A 113 13.70 23.37 -10.21
#